data_AF-A0A922NWP2-F1
#
_entry.id   AF-A0A922NWP2-F1
#
_cell.length_a   1.000
_cell.length_b   1.000
_cell.length_c   1.000
_cell.angle_alpha   90.00
_cell.angle_beta   90.00
_cell.angle_gamma   90.00
#
_symmetry.space_group_name_H-M   'P 1'
#
loop_
_entity.id
_entity.type
_entity.pdbx_description
1 polymer ?
#
loop_
_entity_poly.entity_id
_entity_poly.type
_entity_poly.pdbx_seq_one_letter_code
_entity_poly.pdbx_strand_id
1 'polypeptide(L)'
;MTSNKREITNSKYQKIAISVAERIANGEYEVGEKLKSRTTIASTFNVSPETARKGLNILADLKILTLKHGSGAIVLSKEKAIDFLNQYESTHSIAVIKENIRHNIREQEKAMEHLTVLVNEFLMQSQSISKQYPMAPYEIICSQDSEHFGQSIGDLNIWHQTGATIVAIEHDGQFTISPGPYAVIEKGDHIYFVGNEDVISRMKTFFNVRKGL
;
A
#
# COMPACT_ATOMS: atom_id res chain seq x y z
N MET A 1 26.68 -7.45 19.96
CA MET A 1 27.63 -6.33 19.80
C MET A 1 27.29 -5.58 18.53
N THR A 2 26.90 -4.32 18.71
CA THR A 2 27.00 -3.17 17.80
C THR A 2 27.00 -3.40 16.27
N SER A 3 25.87 -3.09 15.64
CA SER A 3 25.87 -1.97 14.70
C SER A 3 24.44 -1.48 14.47
N ASN A 4 24.16 -0.32 15.06
CA ASN A 4 22.95 0.46 14.87
C ASN A 4 22.94 0.96 13.42
N LYS A 5 22.44 0.12 12.50
CA LYS A 5 22.23 0.44 11.09
C LYS A 5 21.07 1.44 11.02
N ARG A 6 21.36 2.69 11.35
CA ARG A 6 20.41 3.81 11.24
C ARG A 6 19.89 3.82 9.82
N GLU A 7 18.60 3.53 9.70
CA GLU A 7 17.86 3.53 8.44
C GLU A 7 18.20 4.77 7.62
N ILE A 8 18.51 4.52 6.35
CA ILE A 8 18.75 5.53 5.32
C ILE A 8 17.38 6.12 4.97
N THR A 9 16.81 6.89 5.90
CA THR A 9 15.58 7.65 5.67
C THR A 9 15.97 8.99 5.11
N ASN A 10 15.47 9.25 3.89
CA ASN A 10 15.63 10.43 3.03
C ASN A 10 15.19 11.73 3.73
N SER A 11 15.92 12.10 4.77
CA SER A 11 15.52 13.08 5.76
C SER A 11 16.01 14.48 5.39
N LYS A 12 15.25 15.49 5.81
CA LYS A 12 15.58 16.91 5.55
C LYS A 12 16.98 17.30 6.05
N TYR A 13 17.51 16.64 7.08
CA TYR A 13 18.85 16.92 7.62
C TYR A 13 20.00 16.33 6.77
N GLN A 14 19.81 15.17 6.13
CA GLN A 14 20.81 14.61 5.21
C GLN A 14 20.98 15.47 3.95
N LYS A 15 19.88 16.00 3.40
CA LYS A 15 19.93 16.94 2.27
C LYS A 15 20.79 18.17 2.57
N ILE A 16 20.71 18.69 3.80
CA ILE A 16 21.57 19.79 4.26
C ILE A 16 23.03 19.35 4.33
N ALA A 17 23.31 18.17 4.88
CA ALA A 17 24.67 17.64 4.98
C ALA A 17 25.33 17.46 3.60
N ILE A 18 24.59 16.93 2.63
CA ILE A 18 25.05 16.73 1.24
C ILE A 18 25.32 18.08 0.58
N SER A 19 24.35 19.00 0.63
CA SER A 19 24.52 20.32 0.00
C SER A 19 25.67 21.13 0.62
N VAL A 20 25.87 21.04 1.93
CA VAL A 20 27.03 21.68 2.58
C VAL A 20 28.35 20.97 2.18
N ALA A 21 28.36 19.64 2.09
CA ALA A 21 29.53 18.89 1.63
C ALA A 21 29.89 19.19 0.17
N GLU A 22 28.92 19.31 -0.73
CA GLU A 22 29.12 19.72 -2.13
C GLU A 22 29.80 21.08 -2.24
N ARG A 23 29.36 22.07 -1.45
CA ARG A 23 29.95 23.41 -1.45
C ARG A 23 31.40 23.39 -0.96
N ILE A 24 31.71 22.55 0.02
CA ILE A 24 33.09 22.34 0.50
C ILE A 24 33.93 21.63 -0.59
N ALA A 25 33.39 20.58 -1.23
CA ALA A 25 34.05 19.83 -2.29
C ALA A 25 34.33 20.69 -3.54
N ASN A 26 33.41 21.58 -3.90
CA ASN A 26 33.56 22.53 -5.01
C ASN A 26 34.53 23.67 -4.68
N GLY A 27 34.98 23.79 -3.43
CA GLY A 27 35.92 24.83 -3.02
C GLY A 27 35.28 26.20 -2.74
N GLU A 28 33.96 26.26 -2.52
CA GLU A 28 33.31 27.50 -2.03
C GLU A 28 33.71 27.83 -0.59
N TYR A 29 34.23 26.85 0.16
CA TYR A 29 34.79 27.03 1.49
C TYR A 29 36.15 26.36 1.58
N GLU A 30 37.16 27.11 1.98
CA GLU A 30 38.52 26.59 2.17
C GLU A 30 38.68 25.91 3.53
N VAL A 31 39.69 25.04 3.65
CA VAL A 31 40.02 24.39 4.93
C VAL A 31 40.45 25.46 5.94
N GLY A 32 39.81 25.49 7.12
CA GLY A 32 40.00 26.50 8.13
C GLY A 32 39.06 27.71 8.03
N GLU A 33 38.30 27.82 6.94
CA GLU A 33 37.30 28.88 6.77
C GLU A 33 36.06 28.63 7.63
N LYS A 34 35.45 29.73 8.10
CA LYS A 34 34.17 29.70 8.83
C LYS A 34 33.01 29.66 7.84
N LEU A 35 32.18 28.62 7.93
CA LEU A 35 30.90 28.58 7.24
C LEU A 35 29.96 29.68 7.75
N LYS A 36 29.05 30.09 6.86
CA LYS A 36 27.93 31.01 7.20
C LYS A 36 27.18 30.49 8.42
N SER A 37 26.69 31.43 9.24
CA SER A 37 26.09 31.13 10.55
C SER A 37 24.97 30.07 10.49
N ARG A 38 24.74 29.36 11.60
CA ARG A 38 23.70 28.31 11.71
C ARG A 38 22.31 28.82 11.28
N THR A 39 22.00 30.08 11.60
CA THR A 39 20.77 30.76 11.21
C THR A 39 20.72 31.00 9.70
N THR A 40 21.83 31.38 9.08
CA THR A 40 21.94 31.56 7.63
C THR A 40 21.68 30.25 6.90
N ILE A 41 22.30 29.15 7.34
CA ILE A 41 22.09 27.82 6.74
C ILE A 41 20.62 27.38 6.90
N ALA A 42 20.03 27.54 8.10
CA ALA A 42 18.62 27.22 8.31
C ALA A 42 17.67 28.01 7.38
N SER A 43 17.95 29.30 7.17
CA SER A 43 17.18 30.16 6.24
C SER A 43 17.35 29.76 4.77
N THR A 44 18.57 29.41 4.33
CA THR A 44 18.83 29.01 2.94
C THR A 44 18.10 27.71 2.57
N PHE A 45 17.97 26.78 3.52
CA PHE A 45 17.35 25.48 3.28
C PHE A 45 15.88 25.41 3.71
N ASN A 46 15.28 26.53 4.13
CA ASN A 46 13.89 26.61 4.63
C ASN A 46 13.56 25.54 5.70
N VAL A 47 14.46 25.39 6.69
CA VAL A 47 14.35 24.40 7.76
C VAL A 47 14.44 25.05 9.15
N SER A 48 13.97 24.34 10.17
CA SER A 48 14.19 24.73 11.57
C SER A 48 15.69 24.77 11.89
N PRO A 49 16.15 25.72 12.73
CA PRO A 49 17.52 25.77 13.24
C PRO A 49 18.02 24.44 13.83
N GLU A 50 17.10 23.68 14.44
CA GLU A 50 17.40 22.38 15.04
C GLU A 50 17.66 21.29 13.99
N THR A 51 17.00 21.37 12.84
CA THR A 51 17.23 20.48 11.70
C THR A 51 18.57 20.81 11.01
N ALA A 52 18.89 22.09 10.86
CA ALA A 52 20.20 22.52 10.35
C ALA A 52 21.34 22.10 11.29
N ARG A 53 21.13 22.19 12.61
CA ARG A 53 22.07 21.69 13.62
C ARG A 53 22.31 20.19 13.46
N LYS A 54 21.25 19.39 13.31
CA LYS A 54 21.37 17.94 13.07
C LYS A 54 22.14 17.61 11.79
N GLY A 55 21.88 18.33 10.69
CA GLY A 55 22.60 18.15 9.43
C GLY A 55 24.10 18.48 9.55
N LEU A 56 24.44 19.58 10.22
CA LEU A 56 25.82 19.97 10.46
C LEU A 56 26.55 19.00 11.41
N ASN A 57 25.85 18.44 12.41
CA ASN A 57 26.45 17.44 13.30
C ASN A 57 26.91 16.18 12.53
N ILE A 58 26.20 15.76 11.48
CA ILE A 58 26.61 14.60 10.66
C ILE A 58 28.00 14.85 10.05
N LEU A 59 28.21 16.05 9.50
CA LEU A 59 29.50 16.43 8.95
C LEU A 59 30.56 16.62 10.05
N ALA A 60 30.15 17.02 11.26
CA ALA A 60 31.05 17.14 12.41
C ALA A 60 31.55 15.76 12.88
N ASP A 61 30.65 14.79 12.97
CA ASP A 61 30.94 13.40 13.36
C ASP A 61 31.92 12.75 12.38
N LEU A 62 31.78 13.05 11.08
CA LEU A 62 32.69 12.60 10.02
C LEU A 62 34.01 13.39 9.97
N LYS A 63 34.21 14.35 10.90
CA LYS A 63 35.39 15.23 10.96
C LYS A 63 35.62 16.04 9.68
N ILE A 64 34.55 16.33 8.95
CA ILE A 64 34.56 17.23 7.78
C ILE A 64 34.53 18.68 8.26
N LEU A 65 33.82 18.95 9.36
CA LEU A 65 33.75 20.25 10.01
C LEU A 65 33.88 20.15 11.54
N THR A 66 34.17 21.27 12.20
CA THR A 66 34.14 21.38 13.66
C THR A 66 33.16 22.45 14.10
N LEU A 67 32.42 22.15 15.17
CA LEU A 67 31.44 23.04 15.77
C LEU A 67 32.03 23.65 17.04
N LYS A 68 32.47 24.92 16.99
CA LYS A 68 32.91 25.65 18.19
C LYS A 68 31.75 26.45 18.79
N HIS A 69 31.64 26.42 20.13
CA HIS A 69 30.64 27.20 20.86
C HIS A 69 30.83 28.69 20.56
N GLY A 70 29.77 29.37 20.10
CA GLY A 70 29.78 30.80 19.75
C GLY A 70 30.53 31.20 18.46
N SER A 71 31.30 30.32 17.81
CA SER A 71 32.20 30.69 16.70
C SER A 71 31.82 30.16 15.31
N GLY A 72 30.71 29.43 15.18
CA GLY A 72 30.23 28.88 13.91
C GLY A 72 30.74 27.46 13.61
N ALA A 73 30.66 27.05 12.35
CA ALA A 73 31.20 25.79 11.85
C ALA A 73 32.46 26.09 11.04
N ILE A 74 33.54 25.33 11.25
CA ILE A 74 34.83 25.51 10.56
C ILE A 74 35.14 24.25 9.74
N VAL A 75 35.56 24.40 8.50
CA VAL A 75 35.94 23.28 7.62
C VAL A 75 37.26 22.67 8.10
N LEU A 76 37.29 21.35 8.33
CA LEU A 76 38.48 20.60 8.74
C LEU A 76 39.18 19.90 7.57
N SER A 77 38.41 19.37 6.62
CA SER A 77 38.96 18.58 5.52
C SER A 77 38.04 18.59 4.32
N LYS A 78 38.60 19.00 3.17
CA LYS A 78 37.94 18.92 1.86
C LYS A 78 37.89 17.48 1.34
N GLU A 79 38.97 16.73 1.53
CA GLU A 79 39.10 15.34 1.08
C GLU A 79 37.98 14.45 1.66
N LYS A 80 37.73 14.56 2.97
CA LYS A 80 36.64 13.82 3.63
C LYS A 80 35.25 14.21 3.15
N ALA A 81 35.07 15.45 2.68
CA ALA A 81 33.80 15.88 2.09
C ALA A 81 33.58 15.19 0.74
N ILE A 82 34.63 15.06 -0.08
CA ILE A 82 34.60 14.35 -1.37
C ILE A 82 34.31 12.86 -1.15
N ASP A 83 34.99 12.22 -0.19
CA ASP A 83 34.75 10.81 0.15
C ASP A 83 33.30 10.56 0.59
N PHE A 84 32.76 11.46 1.41
CA PHE A 84 31.37 11.40 1.85
C PHE A 84 30.38 11.48 0.68
N LEU A 85 30.63 12.37 -0.29
CA LEU A 85 29.78 12.51 -1.48
C LEU A 85 29.85 11.26 -2.37
N ASN A 86 31.05 10.73 -2.62
CA ASN A 86 31.24 9.51 -3.41
C ASN A 86 30.51 8.30 -2.80
N GLN A 87 30.59 8.16 -1.46
CA GLN A 87 29.88 7.11 -0.73
C GLN A 87 28.35 7.30 -0.79
N TYR A 88 27.89 8.55 -0.80
CA TYR A 88 26.47 8.87 -0.92
C TYR A 88 25.92 8.56 -2.31
N GLU A 89 26.60 9.02 -3.37
CA GLU A 89 26.22 8.80 -4.77
C GLU A 89 26.20 7.32 -5.14
N SER A 90 27.19 6.54 -4.70
CA SER A 90 27.22 5.09 -4.95
C SER A 90 26.03 4.35 -4.32
N THR A 91 25.60 4.78 -3.13
CA THR A 91 24.47 4.16 -2.41
C THR A 91 23.11 4.63 -2.95
N HIS A 92 23.03 5.85 -3.49
CA HIS A 92 21.78 6.48 -3.97
C HIS A 92 21.73 6.67 -5.49
N SER A 93 22.60 6.00 -6.24
CA SER A 93 22.61 6.13 -7.70
C SER A 93 21.29 5.66 -8.31
N ILE A 94 20.87 6.31 -9.39
CA ILE A 94 19.67 5.94 -10.16
C ILE A 94 19.74 4.47 -10.60
N ALA A 95 20.94 3.96 -10.89
CA ALA A 95 21.16 2.56 -11.24
C ALA A 95 20.80 1.60 -10.09
N VAL A 96 21.22 1.92 -8.86
CA VAL A 96 20.88 1.12 -7.66
C VAL A 96 19.39 1.18 -7.37
N ILE A 97 18.77 2.36 -7.46
CA ILE A 97 17.32 2.51 -7.28
C ILE A 97 16.55 1.69 -8.33
N LYS A 98 16.97 1.75 -9.60
CA LYS A 98 16.37 0.98 -10.69
C LYS A 98 16.47 -0.52 -10.46
N GLU A 99 17.62 -1.00 -9.98
CA GLU A 99 17.79 -2.43 -9.70
C GLU A 99 16.96 -2.88 -8.50
N ASN A 100 16.88 -2.06 -7.46
CA ASN A 100 15.97 -2.31 -6.33
C ASN A 100 14.51 -2.37 -6.78
N ILE A 101 14.07 -1.46 -7.65
CA ILE A 101 12.70 -1.49 -8.21
C ILE A 101 12.46 -2.79 -8.97
N ARG A 102 13.37 -3.19 -9.87
CA ARG A 102 13.25 -4.43 -10.63
C ARG A 102 13.20 -5.67 -9.74
N HIS A 103 14.04 -5.70 -8.71
CA HIS A 103 14.06 -6.80 -7.75
C HIS A 103 12.71 -6.92 -7.02
N ASN A 104 12.18 -5.80 -6.50
CA ASN A 104 10.90 -5.80 -5.80
C ASN A 104 9.73 -6.20 -6.71
N ILE A 105 9.70 -5.75 -7.97
CA ILE A 105 8.68 -6.16 -8.94
C ILE A 105 8.67 -7.69 -9.10
N ARG A 106 9.84 -8.31 -9.29
CA ARG A 106 9.94 -9.77 -9.46
C ARG A 106 9.48 -10.54 -8.23
N GLU A 107 9.79 -10.04 -7.04
CA GLU A 107 9.32 -10.68 -5.79
C GLU A 107 7.80 -10.56 -5.64
N GLN A 108 7.21 -9.43 -6.04
CA GLN A 108 5.78 -9.24 -6.03
C GLN A 108 5.04 -10.11 -7.06
N GLU A 109 5.63 -10.32 -8.24
CA GLU A 109 5.12 -11.25 -9.26
C GLU A 109 5.01 -12.68 -8.71
N LYS A 110 6.04 -13.17 -8.01
CA LYS A 110 6.01 -14.50 -7.37
C LYS A 110 4.92 -14.61 -6.31
N ALA A 111 4.73 -13.56 -5.51
CA ALA A 111 3.67 -13.53 -4.50
C ALA A 111 2.28 -13.62 -5.14
N MET A 112 2.09 -12.96 -6.29
CA MET A 112 0.84 -13.01 -7.05
C MET A 112 0.59 -14.38 -7.68
N GLU A 113 1.63 -15.03 -8.19
CA GLU A 113 1.54 -16.40 -8.70
C GLU A 113 1.11 -17.38 -7.60
N HIS A 114 1.70 -17.26 -6.41
CA HIS A 114 1.30 -18.07 -5.25
C HIS A 114 -0.16 -17.83 -4.84
N LEU A 115 -0.61 -16.57 -4.83
CA LEU A 115 -2.02 -16.25 -4.56
C LEU A 115 -2.95 -16.93 -5.58
N THR A 116 -2.57 -16.92 -6.86
CA THR A 116 -3.34 -17.58 -7.92
C THR A 116 -3.48 -19.08 -7.67
N VAL A 117 -2.41 -19.75 -7.20
CA VAL A 117 -2.45 -21.17 -6.82
C VAL A 117 -3.42 -21.40 -5.65
N LEU A 118 -3.36 -20.58 -4.60
CA LEU A 118 -4.27 -20.70 -3.45
C LEU A 118 -5.74 -20.50 -3.83
N VAL A 119 -6.03 -19.53 -4.71
CA VAL A 119 -7.38 -19.31 -5.22
C VAL A 119 -7.87 -20.54 -5.99
N ASN A 120 -7.03 -21.10 -6.86
CA ASN A 120 -7.39 -22.32 -7.60
C ASN A 120 -7.64 -23.50 -6.67
N GLU A 121 -6.81 -23.69 -5.64
CA GLU A 121 -6.99 -24.73 -4.64
C GLU A 121 -8.32 -24.54 -3.88
N PHE A 122 -8.61 -23.32 -3.42
CA PHE A 122 -9.87 -22.99 -2.78
C PHE A 122 -11.06 -23.28 -3.68
N LEU A 123 -11.01 -22.90 -4.95
CA LEU A 123 -12.09 -23.17 -5.91
C LEU A 123 -12.29 -24.68 -6.11
N MET A 124 -11.21 -25.47 -6.21
CA MET A 124 -11.30 -26.93 -6.33
C MET A 124 -11.89 -27.57 -5.06
N GLN A 125 -11.49 -27.11 -3.88
CA GLN A 125 -12.06 -27.57 -2.60
C GLN A 125 -13.53 -27.16 -2.47
N SER A 126 -13.88 -25.91 -2.81
CA SER A 126 -15.25 -25.39 -2.78
C SER A 126 -16.18 -26.14 -3.75
N GLN A 127 -15.72 -26.52 -4.94
CA GLN A 127 -16.51 -27.33 -5.87
C GLN A 127 -16.76 -28.74 -5.32
N SER A 128 -15.76 -29.37 -4.70
CA SER A 128 -15.94 -30.64 -3.98
C SER A 128 -16.90 -30.51 -2.80
N ILE A 129 -16.85 -29.39 -2.05
CA ILE A 129 -17.80 -29.06 -0.97
C ILE A 129 -19.23 -28.94 -1.54
N SER A 130 -19.42 -28.26 -2.68
CA SER A 130 -20.77 -28.16 -3.30
C SER A 130 -21.36 -29.52 -3.68
N LYS A 131 -20.52 -30.48 -4.13
CA LYS A 131 -20.94 -31.86 -4.42
C LYS A 131 -21.17 -32.69 -3.16
N GLN A 132 -20.40 -32.45 -2.10
CA GLN A 132 -20.49 -33.19 -0.85
C GLN A 132 -21.58 -32.66 0.10
N TYR A 133 -21.98 -31.40 -0.07
CA TYR A 133 -23.03 -30.72 0.71
C TYR A 133 -24.06 -30.07 -0.23
N PRO A 134 -24.99 -30.85 -0.81
CA PRO A 134 -25.99 -30.35 -1.76
C PRO A 134 -26.98 -29.32 -1.18
N MET A 135 -26.85 -28.96 0.10
CA MET A 135 -27.70 -28.02 0.84
C MET A 135 -26.94 -26.75 1.28
N ALA A 136 -25.66 -26.58 0.91
CA ALA A 136 -24.92 -25.36 1.21
C ALA A 136 -25.50 -24.19 0.37
N PRO A 137 -25.99 -23.10 0.99
CA PRO A 137 -26.54 -21.97 0.24
C PRO A 137 -25.46 -21.24 -0.57
N TYR A 138 -25.79 -20.90 -1.82
CA TYR A 138 -25.06 -19.94 -2.62
C TYR A 138 -25.44 -18.52 -2.22
N GLU A 139 -24.54 -17.58 -2.45
CA GLU A 139 -24.73 -16.15 -2.21
C GLU A 139 -24.63 -15.37 -3.52
N ILE A 140 -25.52 -14.41 -3.72
CA ILE A 140 -25.36 -13.34 -4.71
C ILE A 140 -25.56 -11.98 -4.05
N ILE A 141 -24.82 -10.99 -4.54
CA ILE A 141 -24.93 -9.60 -4.10
C ILE A 141 -25.65 -8.81 -5.19
N CYS A 142 -26.81 -8.25 -4.85
CA CYS A 142 -27.67 -7.46 -5.73
C CYS A 142 -27.15 -6.04 -5.93
N SER A 143 -25.91 -5.92 -6.43
CA SER A 143 -25.18 -4.65 -6.55
C SER A 143 -25.45 -3.89 -7.84
N GLN A 144 -25.83 -4.59 -8.92
CA GLN A 144 -26.11 -4.00 -10.23
C GLN A 144 -27.57 -3.63 -10.37
N ASP A 145 -27.88 -2.59 -11.15
CA ASP A 145 -29.27 -2.21 -11.41
C ASP A 145 -30.03 -3.36 -12.10
N SER A 146 -31.17 -3.69 -11.51
CA SER A 146 -32.09 -4.73 -11.97
C SER A 146 -33.51 -4.20 -11.93
N GLU A 147 -34.33 -4.56 -12.92
CA GLU A 147 -35.76 -4.23 -12.95
C GLU A 147 -36.55 -4.96 -11.85
N HIS A 148 -35.92 -5.92 -11.17
CA HIS A 148 -36.52 -6.77 -10.15
C HIS A 148 -36.44 -6.19 -8.72
N PHE A 149 -35.74 -5.08 -8.51
CA PHE A 149 -35.66 -4.46 -7.18
C PHE A 149 -36.95 -3.75 -6.79
N GLY A 150 -37.23 -3.75 -5.49
CA GLY A 150 -38.47 -3.20 -4.93
C GLY A 150 -39.70 -4.11 -5.12
N GLN A 151 -39.52 -5.30 -5.72
CA GLN A 151 -40.57 -6.30 -5.89
C GLN A 151 -40.50 -7.36 -4.79
N SER A 152 -41.64 -7.95 -4.43
CA SER A 152 -41.67 -9.01 -3.43
C SER A 152 -41.20 -10.35 -4.02
N ILE A 153 -40.68 -11.25 -3.18
CA ILE A 153 -40.28 -12.61 -3.59
C ILE A 153 -41.43 -13.33 -4.31
N GLY A 154 -42.67 -13.13 -3.84
CA GLY A 154 -43.87 -13.71 -4.44
C GLY A 154 -44.14 -13.19 -5.84
N ASP A 155 -43.98 -11.88 -6.07
CA ASP A 155 -44.17 -11.28 -7.39
C ASP A 155 -43.10 -11.73 -8.39
N LEU A 156 -41.86 -11.82 -7.90
CA LEU A 156 -40.70 -12.23 -8.70
C LEU A 156 -40.77 -13.68 -9.15
N ASN A 157 -41.53 -14.55 -8.45
CA ASN A 157 -41.66 -15.97 -8.78
C ASN A 157 -40.30 -16.66 -9.01
N ILE A 158 -39.31 -16.30 -8.18
CA ILE A 158 -37.89 -16.65 -8.36
C ILE A 158 -37.71 -18.16 -8.58
N TRP A 159 -38.38 -18.99 -7.76
CA TRP A 159 -38.29 -20.44 -7.88
C TRP A 159 -38.73 -20.96 -9.26
N HIS A 160 -39.80 -20.41 -9.84
CA HIS A 160 -40.27 -20.82 -11.17
C HIS A 160 -39.33 -20.41 -12.29
N GLN A 161 -38.65 -19.27 -12.14
CA GLN A 161 -37.79 -18.71 -13.19
C GLN A 161 -36.35 -19.22 -13.10
N THR A 162 -35.85 -19.46 -11.89
CA THR A 162 -34.45 -19.80 -11.65
C THR A 162 -34.26 -21.16 -10.99
N GLY A 163 -35.31 -21.80 -10.47
CA GLY A 163 -35.22 -23.03 -9.69
C GLY A 163 -34.55 -22.84 -8.33
N ALA A 164 -34.34 -21.58 -7.90
CA ALA A 164 -33.70 -21.26 -6.63
C ALA A 164 -34.73 -21.24 -5.49
N THR A 165 -34.39 -21.88 -4.37
CA THR A 165 -35.11 -21.70 -3.11
C THR A 165 -34.36 -20.68 -2.28
N ILE A 166 -34.99 -19.54 -1.99
CA ILE A 166 -34.39 -18.51 -1.15
C ILE A 166 -34.40 -18.99 0.31
N VAL A 167 -33.23 -19.01 0.93
CA VAL A 167 -33.02 -19.44 2.30
C VAL A 167 -32.93 -18.24 3.25
N ALA A 168 -32.27 -17.17 2.81
CA ALA A 168 -32.17 -15.93 3.59
C ALA A 168 -31.92 -14.72 2.69
N ILE A 169 -32.28 -13.54 3.20
CA ILE A 169 -31.89 -12.23 2.65
C ILE A 169 -31.18 -11.47 3.77
N GLU A 170 -30.02 -10.92 3.48
CA GLU A 170 -29.34 -9.97 4.34
C GLU A 170 -29.38 -8.57 3.71
N HIS A 171 -29.81 -7.59 4.50
CA HIS A 171 -29.85 -6.17 4.13
C HIS A 171 -29.19 -5.37 5.25
N ASP A 172 -28.14 -4.60 4.94
CA ASP A 172 -27.38 -3.78 5.89
C ASP A 172 -26.99 -4.51 7.20
N GLY A 173 -26.55 -5.77 7.08
CA GLY A 173 -26.11 -6.59 8.21
C GLY A 173 -27.24 -7.27 8.99
N GLN A 174 -28.50 -7.10 8.60
CA GLN A 174 -29.65 -7.77 9.21
C GLN A 174 -30.14 -8.93 8.35
N PHE A 175 -30.18 -10.12 8.95
CA PHE A 175 -30.62 -11.35 8.30
C PHE A 175 -32.12 -11.60 8.49
N THR A 176 -32.81 -11.82 7.38
CA THR A 176 -34.14 -12.41 7.32
C THR A 176 -34.03 -13.85 6.84
N ILE A 177 -34.14 -14.81 7.77
CA ILE A 177 -34.11 -16.25 7.48
C ILE A 177 -35.51 -16.71 7.05
N SER A 178 -35.57 -17.54 6.01
CA SER A 178 -36.81 -18.08 5.43
C SER A 178 -37.82 -16.97 5.12
N PRO A 179 -37.44 -16.01 4.25
CA PRO A 179 -38.29 -14.87 3.93
C PRO A 179 -39.63 -15.34 3.33
N GLY A 180 -40.72 -14.75 3.81
CA GLY A 180 -42.05 -15.00 3.26
C GLY A 180 -42.24 -14.38 1.87
N PRO A 181 -43.37 -14.66 1.19
CA PRO A 181 -43.63 -14.16 -0.16
C PRO A 181 -43.67 -12.62 -0.24
N TYR A 182 -43.93 -11.93 0.87
CA TYR A 182 -44.00 -10.48 0.95
C TYR A 182 -42.65 -9.79 1.17
N ALA A 183 -41.57 -10.53 1.42
CA ALA A 183 -40.25 -9.94 1.57
C ALA A 183 -39.83 -9.29 0.25
N VAL A 184 -39.31 -8.07 0.33
CA VAL A 184 -38.88 -7.28 -0.82
C VAL A 184 -37.38 -7.41 -0.99
N ILE A 185 -36.93 -7.51 -2.24
CA ILE A 185 -35.52 -7.52 -2.58
C ILE A 185 -35.10 -6.12 -2.99
N GLU A 186 -34.08 -5.59 -2.32
CA GLU A 186 -33.53 -4.26 -2.56
C GLU A 186 -32.11 -4.32 -3.15
N LYS A 187 -31.67 -3.18 -3.67
CA LYS A 187 -30.31 -3.03 -4.18
C LYS A 187 -29.33 -3.04 -3.00
N GLY A 188 -28.31 -3.87 -3.10
CA GLY A 188 -27.35 -4.11 -2.02
C GLY A 188 -27.63 -5.38 -1.21
N ASP A 189 -28.79 -6.01 -1.40
CA ASP A 189 -29.13 -7.25 -0.69
C ASP A 189 -28.18 -8.39 -1.02
N HIS A 190 -27.84 -9.16 0.01
CA HIS A 190 -27.19 -10.45 -0.10
C HIS A 190 -28.27 -11.53 -0.05
N ILE A 191 -28.44 -12.25 -1.16
CA ILE A 191 -29.45 -13.31 -1.28
C ILE A 191 -28.77 -14.65 -1.14
N TYR A 192 -29.20 -15.42 -0.15
CA TYR A 192 -28.74 -16.79 0.09
C TYR A 192 -29.78 -17.78 -0.42
N PHE A 193 -29.39 -18.72 -1.28
CA PHE A 193 -30.31 -19.65 -1.94
C PHE A 193 -29.69 -21.00 -2.25
N VAL A 194 -30.53 -22.02 -2.40
CA VAL A 194 -30.13 -23.38 -2.78
C VAL A 194 -30.82 -23.80 -4.08
N GLY A 195 -30.18 -24.69 -4.83
CA GLY A 195 -30.71 -25.26 -6.06
C GLY A 195 -29.70 -26.16 -6.77
N ASN A 196 -30.04 -26.63 -7.97
CA ASN A 196 -29.17 -27.48 -8.79
C ASN A 196 -27.93 -26.74 -9.33
N GLU A 197 -26.99 -27.44 -9.97
CA GLU A 197 -25.70 -26.87 -10.41
C GLU A 197 -25.80 -25.57 -11.23
N ASP A 198 -26.86 -25.41 -12.03
CA ASP A 198 -27.09 -24.25 -12.89
C ASP A 198 -27.79 -23.07 -12.20
N VAL A 199 -28.25 -23.24 -10.95
CA VAL A 199 -29.05 -22.25 -10.23
C VAL A 199 -28.33 -20.91 -10.09
N ILE A 200 -27.01 -20.92 -9.87
CA ILE A 200 -26.19 -19.71 -9.76
C ILE A 200 -26.23 -18.92 -11.06
N SER A 201 -26.10 -19.59 -12.20
CA SER A 201 -26.09 -18.94 -13.51
C SER A 201 -27.43 -18.28 -13.81
N ARG A 202 -28.53 -18.98 -13.51
CA ARG A 202 -29.88 -18.44 -13.69
C ARG A 202 -30.17 -17.27 -12.75
N MET A 203 -29.77 -17.36 -11.48
CA MET A 203 -29.92 -16.27 -10.50
C MET A 203 -29.09 -15.03 -10.87
N LYS A 204 -27.86 -15.22 -11.37
CA LYS A 204 -27.04 -14.11 -11.88
C LYS A 204 -27.66 -13.44 -13.09
N THR A 205 -28.19 -14.22 -14.03
CA THR A 205 -28.89 -13.69 -15.20
C THR A 205 -30.14 -12.92 -14.78
N PHE A 206 -30.89 -13.47 -13.82
CA PHE A 206 -32.12 -12.88 -13.31
C PHE A 206 -31.87 -11.51 -12.67
N PHE A 207 -30.90 -11.40 -11.75
CA PHE A 207 -30.57 -10.12 -11.10
C PHE A 207 -29.53 -9.27 -11.86
N ASN A 208 -29.19 -9.64 -13.09
CA ASN A 208 -28.16 -8.96 -13.90
C ASN A 208 -26.82 -8.80 -13.16
N VAL A 209 -26.43 -9.80 -12.36
CA VAL A 209 -25.20 -9.79 -11.56
C VAL A 209 -24.07 -10.41 -12.40
N ARG A 210 -23.08 -9.60 -12.83
CA ARG A 210 -21.87 -10.15 -13.47
C ARG A 210 -21.05 -10.94 -12.44
N LYS A 211 -20.25 -11.91 -12.92
CA LYS A 211 -19.28 -12.66 -12.09
C LYS A 211 -18.52 -11.68 -11.18
N GLY A 212 -18.81 -11.72 -9.89
CA GLY A 212 -17.79 -11.45 -8.87
C GLY A 212 -16.67 -12.45 -9.13
N LEU A 213 -15.45 -11.91 -9.20
CA LEU A 213 -14.21 -12.65 -9.39
C LEU A 213 -14.11 -13.84 -8.44
#